data_AF-A0A957P3Z9-F1
#
_entry.id   AF-A0A957P3Z9-F1
#
_cell.length_a   1.000
_cell.length_b   1.000
_cell.length_c   1.000
_cell.angle_alpha   90.00
_cell.angle_beta   90.00
_cell.angle_gamma   90.00
#
_symmetry.space_group_name_H-M   'P 1'
#
loop_
_entity.id
_entity.type
_entity.pdbx_description
1 polymer ?
#
loop_
_entity_poly.entity_id
_entity_poly.type
_entity_poly.pdbx_seq_one_letter_code
_entity_poly.pdbx_strand_id
1 'polypeptide(L)'
;LLSDTVARIGLHPLTSQLITTAARHYSDSGAQFLQQIADFIGREAAHSEPTGRHKRLLDRCVAALRSSVLIGLHSRRIAATVMAQAGLVEDVLEQLSIIATIQDAHRETGHVPRGGSSQYLGGGREGENPLLRQVTRPRANADVDFQVYTLQNAAKVLPIQRISPMQRVALSNSLADLGLRSDGWTAASAAATLIRLGGIEDAI
;
A
#
# COMPACT_ATOMS: atom_id res chain seq x y z
N LEU A 1 -9.66 -4.72 17.21
CA LEU A 1 -9.55 -5.17 18.62
C LEU A 1 -8.10 -5.28 19.08
N LEU A 2 -7.30 -6.25 18.62
CA LEU A 2 -5.88 -6.37 19.07
C LEU A 2 -5.02 -5.17 18.63
N SER A 3 -5.09 -4.79 17.35
CA SER A 3 -4.37 -3.64 16.78
C SER A 3 -4.73 -2.33 17.49
N ASP A 4 -6.01 -2.10 17.78
CA ASP A 4 -6.47 -0.92 18.53
C ASP A 4 -5.91 -0.89 19.95
N THR A 5 -5.91 -2.04 20.65
CA THR A 5 -5.34 -2.13 22.00
C THR A 5 -3.84 -1.86 21.98
N VAL A 6 -3.12 -2.43 21.02
CA VAL A 6 -1.68 -2.20 20.85
C VAL A 6 -1.39 -0.73 20.53
N ALA A 7 -2.18 -0.10 19.68
CA ALA A 7 -2.03 1.31 19.35
C ALA A 7 -2.27 2.22 20.58
N ARG A 8 -3.31 1.92 21.37
CA ARG A 8 -3.64 2.63 22.62
C ARG A 8 -2.66 2.39 23.77
N ILE A 9 -2.01 1.22 23.83
CA ILE A 9 -0.95 0.92 24.83
C ILE A 9 0.41 1.51 24.39
N GLY A 10 0.67 1.55 23.08
CA GLY A 10 1.91 2.08 22.52
C GLY A 10 3.09 1.14 22.70
N LEU A 11 4.31 1.69 22.75
CA LEU A 11 5.55 0.93 22.87
C LEU A 11 5.79 0.48 24.33
N HIS A 12 5.28 -0.71 24.65
CA HIS A 12 5.58 -1.50 25.85
C HIS A 12 6.45 -2.70 25.42
N PRO A 13 7.26 -3.34 26.29
CA PRO A 13 8.09 -4.48 25.89
C PRO A 13 7.33 -5.58 25.13
N LEU A 14 6.15 -5.98 25.63
CA LEU A 14 5.32 -7.00 25.00
C LEU A 14 4.76 -6.58 23.64
N THR A 15 4.23 -5.35 23.53
CA THR A 15 3.70 -4.84 22.25
C THR A 15 4.82 -4.60 21.25
N SER A 16 6.00 -4.19 21.70
CA SER A 16 7.19 -4.00 20.88
C SER A 16 7.67 -5.32 20.29
N GLN A 17 7.70 -6.39 21.08
CA GLN A 17 8.06 -7.72 20.60
C GLN A 17 7.03 -8.20 19.57
N LEU A 18 5.74 -8.06 19.87
CA LEU A 18 4.65 -8.42 18.94
C LEU A 18 4.78 -7.69 17.60
N ILE A 19 5.00 -6.37 17.61
CA ILE A 19 5.17 -5.56 16.40
C ILE A 19 6.39 -6.02 15.61
N THR A 20 7.53 -6.20 16.29
CA THR A 20 8.81 -6.53 15.64
C THR A 20 8.76 -7.87 14.91
N THR A 21 8.03 -8.84 15.46
CA THR A 21 7.98 -10.20 14.88
C THR A 21 6.74 -10.46 14.03
N ALA A 22 5.78 -9.52 14.00
CA ALA A 22 4.48 -9.70 13.34
C ALA A 22 4.61 -10.16 11.88
N ALA A 23 5.28 -9.36 11.03
CA ALA A 23 5.41 -9.66 9.61
C ALA A 23 6.29 -10.90 9.35
N ARG A 24 7.25 -11.20 10.24
CA ARG A 24 8.12 -12.38 10.12
C ARG A 24 7.41 -13.70 10.43
N HIS A 25 6.60 -13.74 11.50
CA HIS A 25 5.94 -14.98 11.93
C HIS A 25 4.56 -15.20 11.31
N TYR A 26 3.89 -14.12 10.90
CA TYR A 26 2.50 -14.18 10.44
C TYR A 26 2.32 -13.64 9.01
N SER A 27 3.42 -13.42 8.26
CA SER A 27 3.41 -13.04 6.85
C SER A 27 2.41 -11.91 6.53
N ASP A 28 1.42 -12.16 5.66
CA ASP A 28 0.42 -11.17 5.25
C ASP A 28 -0.47 -10.71 6.41
N SER A 29 -0.91 -11.61 7.29
CA SER A 29 -1.69 -11.25 8.49
C SER A 29 -0.88 -10.36 9.43
N GLY A 30 0.43 -10.62 9.53
CA GLY A 30 1.37 -9.79 10.28
C GLY A 30 1.49 -8.40 9.68
N ALA A 31 1.65 -8.29 8.36
CA ALA A 31 1.67 -7.01 7.66
C ALA A 31 0.34 -6.25 7.84
N GLN A 32 -0.80 -6.93 7.71
CA GLN A 32 -2.13 -6.34 7.90
C GLN A 32 -2.31 -5.82 9.33
N PHE A 33 -1.85 -6.56 10.34
CA PHE A 33 -1.85 -6.10 11.72
C PHE A 33 -1.05 -4.79 11.89
N LEU A 34 0.13 -4.70 11.28
CA LEU A 34 0.94 -3.48 11.29
C LEU A 34 0.23 -2.32 10.56
N GLN A 35 -0.44 -2.60 9.45
CA GLN A 35 -1.26 -1.62 8.75
C GLN A 35 -2.38 -1.09 9.62
N GLN A 36 -3.10 -1.94 10.34
CA GLN A 36 -4.19 -1.52 11.21
C GLN A 36 -3.73 -0.60 12.34
N ILE A 37 -2.54 -0.84 12.90
CA ILE A 37 -1.91 0.06 13.87
C ILE A 37 -1.60 1.42 13.20
N ALA A 38 -1.02 1.39 12.00
CA ALA A 38 -0.66 2.57 11.24
C ALA A 38 -1.92 3.40 10.87
N ASP A 39 -2.99 2.75 10.41
CA ASP A 39 -4.29 3.37 10.12
C ASP A 39 -4.93 4.00 11.36
N PHE A 40 -4.80 3.36 12.53
CA PHE A 40 -5.23 3.96 13.79
C PHE A 40 -4.48 5.27 14.06
N ILE A 41 -3.16 5.26 13.90
CA ILE A 41 -2.32 6.46 14.07
C ILE A 41 -2.73 7.55 13.07
N GLY A 42 -2.98 7.18 11.80
CA GLY A 42 -3.43 8.11 10.77
C GLY A 42 -4.78 8.77 11.09
N ARG A 43 -5.75 8.00 11.63
CA ARG A 43 -7.04 8.55 12.08
C ARG A 43 -6.88 9.53 13.24
N GLU A 44 -6.07 9.19 14.25
CA GLU A 44 -5.79 10.09 15.36
C GLU A 44 -5.08 11.37 14.89
N ALA A 45 -4.13 11.24 13.96
CA ALA A 45 -3.39 12.37 13.37
C ALA A 45 -4.27 13.31 12.54
N ALA A 46 -5.40 12.82 12.00
CA ALA A 46 -6.35 13.64 11.26
C ALA A 46 -7.20 14.54 12.18
N HIS A 47 -7.40 14.13 13.44
CA HIS A 47 -8.18 14.89 14.42
C HIS A 47 -7.32 15.76 15.33
N SER A 48 -6.04 15.43 15.53
CA SER A 48 -5.12 16.16 16.39
C SER A 48 -3.68 15.93 15.95
N GLU A 49 -2.74 16.83 16.29
CA GLU A 49 -1.35 16.66 15.89
C GLU A 49 -0.80 15.32 16.44
N PRO A 50 -0.17 14.46 15.59
CA PRO A 50 0.29 13.15 16.02
C PRO A 50 1.34 13.29 17.11
N THR A 51 1.05 12.72 18.27
CA THR A 51 1.95 12.70 19.43
C THR A 51 3.29 12.05 19.07
N GLY A 52 4.37 12.45 19.74
CA GLY A 52 5.69 11.81 19.55
C GLY A 52 5.67 10.30 19.79
N ARG A 53 4.75 9.83 20.65
CA ARG A 53 4.52 8.40 20.88
C ARG A 53 3.93 7.69 19.66
N HIS A 54 2.96 8.29 18.97
CA HIS A 54 2.40 7.74 17.75
C HIS A 54 3.44 7.68 16.63
N LYS A 55 4.29 8.71 16.49
CA LYS A 55 5.40 8.70 15.53
C LYS A 55 6.36 7.53 15.77
N ARG A 56 6.83 7.36 17.01
CA ARG A 56 7.71 6.22 17.37
C ARG A 56 7.06 4.86 17.13
N LEU A 57 5.76 4.74 17.37
CA LEU A 57 5.02 3.51 17.12
C LEU A 57 4.96 3.20 15.60
N LEU A 58 4.69 4.22 14.78
CA LEU A 58 4.73 4.10 13.32
C LEU A 58 6.13 3.72 12.82
N ASP A 59 7.18 4.36 13.33
CA ASP A 59 8.57 4.03 13.01
C ASP A 59 8.89 2.57 13.34
N ARG A 60 8.33 2.05 14.43
CA ARG A 60 8.47 0.64 14.82
C ARG A 60 7.76 -0.31 13.85
N CYS A 61 6.56 0.05 13.38
CA CYS A 61 5.85 -0.70 12.34
C CYS A 61 6.67 -0.74 11.03
N VAL A 62 7.23 0.40 10.62
CA VAL A 62 8.12 0.49 9.44
C VAL A 62 9.36 -0.38 9.62
N ALA A 63 10.02 -0.29 10.78
CA ALA A 63 11.22 -1.10 11.06
C ALA A 63 10.92 -2.61 11.04
N ALA A 64 9.74 -3.03 11.52
CA ALA A 64 9.32 -4.43 11.46
C ALA A 64 9.12 -4.92 10.02
N LEU A 65 8.53 -4.09 9.15
CA LEU A 65 8.35 -4.40 7.73
C LEU A 65 9.68 -4.46 6.98
N ARG A 66 10.57 -3.48 7.18
CA ARG A 66 11.92 -3.44 6.57
C ARG A 66 12.79 -4.64 6.94
N SER A 67 12.66 -5.14 8.18
CA SER A 67 13.45 -6.27 8.71
C SER A 67 12.81 -7.65 8.47
N SER A 68 11.71 -7.70 7.72
CA SER A 68 10.99 -8.93 7.38
C SER A 68 11.14 -9.24 5.89
N VAL A 69 11.30 -10.51 5.56
CA VAL A 69 11.29 -10.97 4.16
C VAL A 69 9.84 -11.06 3.70
N LEU A 70 9.37 -10.03 2.99
CA LEU A 70 8.02 -9.98 2.44
C LEU A 70 7.98 -10.72 1.10
N ILE A 71 7.41 -11.92 1.08
CA ILE A 71 7.35 -12.75 -0.14
C ILE A 71 6.13 -12.39 -0.98
N GLY A 72 5.01 -12.07 -0.34
CA GLY A 72 3.73 -11.81 -1.02
C GLY A 72 3.61 -10.41 -1.62
N LEU A 73 2.96 -10.32 -2.78
CA LEU A 73 2.56 -9.03 -3.36
C LEU A 73 1.66 -8.23 -2.39
N HIS A 74 0.76 -8.91 -1.67
CA HIS A 74 -0.15 -8.28 -0.73
C HIS A 74 0.58 -7.61 0.44
N SER A 75 1.49 -8.32 1.12
CA SER A 75 2.31 -7.76 2.20
C SER A 75 3.21 -6.61 1.72
N ARG A 76 3.71 -6.66 0.48
CA ARG A 76 4.48 -5.54 -0.10
C ARG A 76 3.65 -4.30 -0.37
N ARG A 77 2.43 -4.46 -0.89
CA ARG A 77 1.47 -3.34 -1.02
C ARG A 77 1.15 -2.73 0.34
N ILE A 78 0.97 -3.56 1.36
CA ILE A 78 0.78 -3.09 2.73
C ILE A 78 2.00 -2.31 3.21
N ALA A 79 3.21 -2.85 3.00
CA ALA A 79 4.44 -2.18 3.38
C ALA A 79 4.57 -0.80 2.73
N ALA A 80 4.31 -0.70 1.43
CA ALA A 80 4.27 0.58 0.71
C ALA A 80 3.27 1.56 1.35
N THR A 81 2.08 1.09 1.76
CA THR A 81 1.07 1.94 2.42
C THR A 81 1.56 2.43 3.78
N VAL A 82 2.18 1.58 4.60
CA VAL A 82 2.72 1.96 5.92
C VAL A 82 3.93 2.90 5.79
N MET A 83 4.81 2.66 4.81
CA MET A 83 5.94 3.54 4.49
C MET A 83 5.45 4.92 4.03
N ALA A 84 4.39 4.97 3.23
CA ALA A 84 3.76 6.22 2.82
C ALA A 84 3.19 7.01 4.02
N GLN A 85 2.56 6.35 5.00
CA GLN A 85 2.12 7.02 6.24
C GLN A 85 3.26 7.67 7.01
N ALA A 86 4.45 7.05 6.97
CA ALA A 86 5.67 7.59 7.56
C ALA A 86 6.34 8.68 6.70
N GLY A 87 5.85 8.95 5.49
CA GLY A 87 6.43 9.92 4.55
C GLY A 87 7.68 9.41 3.80
N LEU A 88 7.92 8.10 3.82
CA LEU A 88 9.11 7.48 3.22
C LEU A 88 8.86 7.18 1.73
N VAL A 89 8.91 8.22 0.91
CA VAL A 89 8.55 8.12 -0.51
C VAL A 89 9.49 7.21 -1.31
N GLU A 90 10.79 7.23 -1.02
CA GLU A 90 11.77 6.38 -1.69
C GLU A 90 11.48 4.90 -1.44
N ASP A 91 11.18 4.52 -0.19
CA ASP A 91 10.77 3.16 0.15
C ASP A 91 9.48 2.73 -0.57
N VAL A 92 8.52 3.65 -0.76
CA VAL A 92 7.28 3.35 -1.50
C VAL A 92 7.61 2.98 -2.95
N LEU A 93 8.48 3.77 -3.60
CA LEU A 93 8.93 3.51 -4.96
C LEU A 93 9.75 2.22 -5.05
N GLU A 94 10.58 1.95 -4.04
CA GLU A 94 11.32 0.68 -3.93
C GLU A 94 10.36 -0.51 -3.84
N GLN A 95 9.31 -0.45 -3.00
CA GLN A 95 8.33 -1.54 -2.93
C GLN A 95 7.61 -1.77 -4.27
N LEU A 96 7.32 -0.72 -5.03
CA LEU A 96 6.73 -0.86 -6.37
C LEU A 96 7.68 -1.52 -7.35
N SER A 97 8.96 -1.14 -7.34
CA SER A 97 9.98 -1.78 -8.15
C SER A 97 10.06 -3.28 -7.83
N ILE A 98 10.07 -3.65 -6.55
CA ILE A 98 10.11 -5.06 -6.15
C ILE A 98 8.83 -5.80 -6.54
N ILE A 99 7.66 -5.17 -6.41
CA ILE A 99 6.38 -5.72 -6.89
C ILE A 99 6.45 -6.00 -8.39
N ALA A 100 6.96 -5.06 -9.19
CA ALA A 100 7.12 -5.23 -10.63
C ALA A 100 8.06 -6.40 -10.94
N THR A 101 9.22 -6.50 -10.27
CA THR A 101 10.16 -7.62 -10.45
C THR A 101 9.52 -8.96 -10.09
N ILE A 102 8.73 -9.03 -9.01
CA ILE A 102 8.02 -10.25 -8.64
C ILE A 102 6.99 -10.62 -9.71
N GLN A 103 6.22 -9.66 -10.21
CA GLN A 103 5.23 -9.88 -11.27
C GLN A 103 5.89 -10.35 -12.57
N ASP A 104 7.02 -9.75 -12.96
CA ASP A 104 7.82 -10.16 -14.10
C ASP A 104 8.29 -11.62 -13.94
N ALA A 105 8.83 -11.98 -12.78
CA ALA A 105 9.26 -13.35 -12.48
C ALA A 105 8.08 -14.35 -12.50
N HIS A 106 6.89 -13.96 -12.05
CA HIS A 106 5.69 -14.80 -12.14
C HIS A 106 5.26 -15.04 -13.60
N ARG A 107 5.41 -14.04 -14.47
CA ARG A 107 5.16 -14.18 -15.91
C ARG A 107 6.15 -15.12 -16.56
N GLU A 108 7.44 -14.99 -16.26
CA GLU A 108 8.50 -15.84 -16.82
C GLU A 108 8.37 -17.31 -16.39
N THR A 109 7.95 -17.55 -15.16
CA THR A 109 7.79 -18.91 -14.60
C THR A 109 6.44 -19.56 -14.95
N GLY A 110 5.55 -18.85 -15.65
CA GLY A 110 4.21 -19.34 -15.97
C GLY A 110 3.31 -19.55 -14.74
N HIS A 111 3.73 -19.07 -13.57
CA HIS A 111 2.90 -19.03 -12.36
C HIS A 111 1.93 -17.85 -12.46
N VAL A 112 0.87 -18.02 -13.24
CA VAL A 112 -0.34 -17.23 -13.06
C VAL A 112 -0.97 -17.72 -11.75
N PRO A 113 -1.07 -16.91 -10.68
CA PRO A 113 -1.77 -17.33 -9.48
C PRO A 113 -3.17 -17.80 -9.88
N ARG A 114 -3.49 -19.04 -9.53
CA ARG A 114 -4.78 -19.70 -9.79
C ARG A 114 -5.87 -18.90 -9.06
N GLY A 115 -6.40 -17.90 -9.75
CA GLY A 115 -7.28 -16.88 -9.19
C GLY A 115 -7.44 -15.72 -10.17
N GLY A 116 -7.84 -16.06 -11.41
CA GLY A 116 -8.15 -15.06 -12.43
C GLY A 116 -9.18 -14.07 -11.93
N SER A 117 -8.92 -12.79 -12.18
CA SER A 117 -9.80 -11.63 -11.91
C SER A 117 -10.29 -11.49 -10.47
N SER A 118 -9.86 -10.40 -9.80
CA SER A 118 -10.44 -9.92 -8.53
C SER A 118 -9.93 -10.53 -7.21
N GLN A 119 -8.63 -10.76 -7.05
CA GLN A 119 -8.04 -10.92 -5.71
C GLN A 119 -7.05 -9.80 -5.32
N TYR A 120 -6.69 -8.95 -6.27
CA TYR A 120 -5.69 -7.88 -6.11
C TYR A 120 -6.30 -6.49 -5.83
N LEU A 121 -7.61 -6.31 -5.99
CA LEU A 121 -8.36 -5.20 -5.42
C LEU A 121 -8.95 -5.64 -4.08
N GLY A 122 -8.64 -4.93 -3.01
CA GLY A 122 -9.04 -5.27 -1.64
C GLY A 122 -10.55 -5.25 -1.40
N GLY A 123 -11.22 -6.36 -1.73
CA GLY A 123 -12.62 -6.61 -1.46
C GLY A 123 -12.99 -8.03 -1.85
N GLY A 124 -12.83 -8.97 -0.93
CA GLY A 124 -13.17 -10.37 -1.15
C GLY A 124 -13.14 -11.16 0.13
N ARG A 125 -14.12 -10.88 1.00
CA ARG A 125 -14.54 -11.84 2.03
C ARG A 125 -14.97 -13.13 1.34
N GLU A 126 -14.70 -14.24 2.01
CA GLU A 126 -15.31 -15.53 1.72
C GLU A 126 -16.84 -15.37 1.64
N GLY A 127 -17.42 -15.75 0.50
CA GLY A 127 -18.88 -15.77 0.26
C GLY A 127 -19.45 -14.50 -0.39
N GLU A 128 -20.33 -14.71 -1.37
CA GLU A 128 -21.21 -13.72 -2.06
C GLU A 128 -20.51 -12.91 -3.18
N ASN A 129 -20.92 -12.89 -4.45
CA ASN A 129 -22.26 -12.98 -5.06
C ASN A 129 -22.12 -13.31 -6.57
N PRO A 130 -22.76 -14.36 -7.13
CA PRO A 130 -22.74 -14.64 -8.57
C PRO A 130 -23.57 -13.63 -9.41
N LEU A 131 -24.11 -12.58 -8.78
CA LEU A 131 -24.98 -11.57 -9.40
C LEU A 131 -24.24 -10.32 -9.90
N LEU A 132 -22.94 -10.17 -9.60
CA LEU A 132 -22.15 -9.09 -10.17
C LEU A 132 -21.66 -9.52 -11.56
N ARG A 133 -22.27 -8.97 -12.61
CA ARG A 133 -21.78 -9.09 -13.98
C ARG A 133 -20.32 -8.62 -14.01
N GLN A 134 -19.39 -9.57 -14.11
CA GLN A 134 -17.99 -9.25 -14.33
C GLN A 134 -17.90 -8.47 -15.64
N VAL A 135 -17.50 -7.21 -15.54
CA VAL A 135 -17.24 -6.37 -16.71
C VAL A 135 -15.92 -6.82 -17.28
N THR A 136 -15.96 -7.58 -18.37
CA THR A 136 -14.74 -7.95 -19.11
C THR A 136 -14.06 -6.68 -19.60
N ARG A 137 -12.82 -6.45 -19.16
CA ARG A 137 -12.00 -5.32 -19.57
C ARG A 137 -10.97 -5.80 -20.59
N PRO A 138 -11.16 -5.59 -21.90
CA PRO A 138 -10.36 -6.22 -22.94
C PRO A 138 -8.88 -5.80 -22.96
N ARG A 139 -8.57 -4.64 -22.36
CA ARG A 139 -7.21 -4.08 -22.27
C ARG A 139 -6.66 -4.07 -20.84
N ALA A 140 -7.34 -4.71 -19.88
CA ALA A 140 -6.88 -4.71 -18.50
C ALA A 140 -5.55 -5.46 -18.36
N ASN A 141 -4.63 -4.85 -17.63
CA ASN A 141 -3.39 -5.47 -17.23
C ASN A 141 -3.37 -5.55 -15.70
N ALA A 142 -3.62 -6.75 -15.18
CA ALA A 142 -3.76 -6.98 -13.74
C ALA A 142 -2.52 -6.54 -12.94
N ASP A 143 -1.33 -6.62 -13.55
CA ASP A 143 -0.09 -6.21 -12.88
C ASP A 143 -0.01 -4.70 -12.72
N VAL A 144 -0.31 -3.97 -13.80
CA VAL A 144 -0.36 -2.50 -13.80
C VAL A 144 -1.49 -2.04 -12.89
N ASP A 145 -2.66 -2.66 -12.94
CA ASP A 145 -3.79 -2.35 -12.06
C ASP A 145 -3.41 -2.50 -10.58
N PHE A 146 -2.66 -3.56 -10.24
CA PHE A 146 -2.18 -3.77 -8.87
C PHE A 146 -1.16 -2.72 -8.43
N GLN A 147 -0.23 -2.34 -9.31
CA GLN A 147 0.75 -1.29 -9.02
C GLN A 147 0.09 0.08 -8.87
N VAL A 148 -0.84 0.45 -9.75
CA VAL A 148 -1.64 1.67 -9.65
C VAL A 148 -2.44 1.66 -8.34
N TYR A 149 -3.14 0.57 -8.03
CA TYR A 149 -3.89 0.45 -6.77
C TYR A 149 -2.97 0.57 -5.54
N THR A 150 -1.74 0.04 -5.61
CA THR A 150 -0.74 0.17 -4.55
C THR A 150 -0.34 1.63 -4.34
N LEU A 151 0.02 2.33 -5.40
CA LEU A 151 0.34 3.76 -5.35
C LEU A 151 -0.82 4.62 -4.85
N GLN A 152 -2.04 4.32 -5.28
CA GLN A 152 -3.22 5.05 -4.83
C GLN A 152 -3.45 4.89 -3.32
N ASN A 153 -3.28 3.68 -2.79
CA ASN A 153 -3.39 3.47 -1.34
C ASN A 153 -2.30 4.20 -0.58
N ALA A 154 -1.06 4.17 -1.07
CA ALA A 154 0.05 4.93 -0.51
C ALA A 154 -0.23 6.46 -0.54
N ALA A 155 -0.63 6.99 -1.69
CA ALA A 155 -0.91 8.42 -1.89
C ALA A 155 -2.07 8.93 -1.01
N LYS A 156 -3.08 8.11 -0.73
CA LYS A 156 -4.21 8.49 0.14
C LYS A 156 -3.79 8.78 1.58
N VAL A 157 -2.75 8.11 2.06
CA VAL A 157 -2.32 8.16 3.47
C VAL A 157 -1.01 8.92 3.66
N LEU A 158 -0.44 9.44 2.57
CA LEU A 158 0.81 10.18 2.53
C LEU A 158 0.63 11.56 3.20
N PRO A 159 1.52 11.97 4.13
CA PRO A 159 1.47 13.29 4.71
C PRO A 159 2.03 14.34 3.74
N ILE A 160 1.21 14.80 2.79
CA ILE A 160 1.59 15.72 1.69
C ILE A 160 2.30 16.99 2.18
N GLN A 161 1.97 17.46 3.38
CA GLN A 161 2.58 18.65 3.99
C GLN A 161 4.03 18.42 4.47
N ARG A 162 4.45 17.16 4.65
CA ARG A 162 5.75 16.77 5.20
C ARG A 162 6.73 16.26 4.16
N ILE A 163 6.30 16.07 2.92
CA ILE A 163 7.13 15.57 1.83
C ILE A 163 7.60 16.72 0.94
N SER A 164 8.78 16.55 0.34
CA SER A 164 9.34 17.56 -0.56
C SER A 164 8.56 17.63 -1.88
N PRO A 165 8.59 18.78 -2.59
CA PRO A 165 8.06 18.89 -3.94
C PRO A 165 8.64 17.85 -4.90
N MET A 166 9.95 17.56 -4.83
CA MET A 166 10.59 16.56 -5.69
C MET A 166 10.05 15.15 -5.46
N GLN A 167 9.81 14.77 -4.20
CA GLN A 167 9.21 13.47 -3.87
C GLN A 167 7.77 13.35 -4.40
N ARG A 168 6.99 14.44 -4.37
CA ARG A 168 5.65 14.46 -4.98
C ARG A 168 5.68 14.27 -6.48
N VAL A 169 6.62 14.93 -7.16
CA VAL A 169 6.83 14.77 -8.61
C VAL A 169 7.25 13.33 -8.92
N ALA A 170 8.16 12.73 -8.16
CA ALA A 170 8.58 11.34 -8.38
C ALA A 170 7.41 10.34 -8.29
N LEU A 171 6.54 10.49 -7.28
CA LEU A 171 5.32 9.68 -7.16
C LEU A 171 4.33 9.93 -8.30
N SER A 172 4.18 11.20 -8.70
CA SER A 172 3.27 11.59 -9.78
C SER A 172 3.75 11.01 -11.11
N ASN A 173 5.03 11.12 -11.44
CA ASN A 173 5.63 10.55 -12.64
C ASN A 173 5.48 9.02 -12.69
N SER A 174 5.72 8.33 -11.57
CA SER A 174 5.53 6.89 -11.49
C SER A 174 4.07 6.49 -11.71
N LEU A 175 3.13 7.25 -11.14
CA LEU A 175 1.70 7.01 -11.32
C LEU A 175 1.23 7.33 -12.75
N ALA A 176 1.77 8.37 -13.37
CA ALA A 176 1.47 8.75 -14.75
C ALA A 176 1.97 7.69 -15.74
N ASP A 177 3.21 7.20 -15.58
CA ASP A 177 3.75 6.11 -16.40
C ASP A 177 2.89 4.85 -16.32
N LEU A 178 2.50 4.45 -15.10
CA LEU A 178 1.61 3.31 -14.90
C LEU A 178 0.22 3.55 -15.48
N GLY A 179 -0.30 4.78 -15.36
CA GLY A 179 -1.58 5.19 -15.95
C GLY A 179 -1.59 5.05 -17.47
N LEU A 180 -0.54 5.50 -18.16
CA LEU A 180 -0.37 5.39 -19.62
C LEU A 180 -0.34 3.93 -20.10
N ARG A 181 0.17 3.02 -19.27
CA ARG A 181 0.27 1.58 -19.55
C ARG A 181 -0.98 0.79 -19.16
N SER A 182 -1.97 1.45 -18.56
CA SER A 182 -3.18 0.82 -18.03
C SER A 182 -4.37 0.91 -18.99
N ASP A 183 -5.50 0.32 -18.60
CA ASP A 183 -6.75 0.53 -19.32
C ASP A 183 -7.40 1.89 -18.98
N GLY A 184 -8.43 2.27 -19.74
CA GLY A 184 -9.08 3.57 -19.53
C GLY A 184 -9.71 3.76 -18.14
N TRP A 185 -10.05 2.66 -17.43
CA TRP A 185 -10.63 2.73 -16.09
C TRP A 185 -9.57 2.97 -15.03
N THR A 186 -8.47 2.22 -15.11
CA THR A 186 -7.32 2.37 -14.22
C THR A 186 -6.64 3.72 -14.45
N ALA A 187 -6.50 4.17 -15.70
CA ALA A 187 -5.96 5.48 -16.04
C ALA A 187 -6.79 6.62 -15.44
N ALA A 188 -8.13 6.58 -15.55
CA ALA A 188 -9.00 7.58 -14.94
C ALA A 188 -8.86 7.63 -13.41
N SER A 189 -8.71 6.46 -12.77
CA SER A 189 -8.48 6.37 -11.33
C SER A 189 -7.10 6.92 -10.93
N ALA A 190 -6.07 6.66 -11.74
CA ALA A 190 -4.73 7.22 -11.57
C ALA A 190 -4.74 8.76 -11.68
N ALA A 191 -5.42 9.32 -12.69
CA ALA A 191 -5.57 10.76 -12.86
C ALA A 191 -6.20 11.45 -11.63
N ALA A 192 -7.25 10.85 -11.04
CA ALA A 192 -7.85 11.37 -9.80
C ALA A 192 -6.85 11.43 -8.62
N THR A 193 -5.83 10.56 -8.62
CA THR A 193 -4.79 10.54 -7.61
C THR A 193 -3.63 11.49 -7.95
N LEU A 194 -3.31 11.70 -9.23
CA LEU A 194 -2.35 12.72 -9.68
C LEU A 194 -2.78 14.13 -9.24
N ILE A 195 -4.06 14.45 -9.38
CA ILE A 195 -4.64 15.72 -8.91
C ILE A 195 -4.36 15.91 -7.41
N ARG A 196 -4.49 14.85 -6.60
CA ARG A 196 -4.22 14.88 -5.15
C ARG A 196 -2.75 15.14 -4.83
N LEU A 197 -1.84 14.55 -5.62
CA LEU A 197 -0.40 14.74 -5.45
C LEU A 197 0.09 16.12 -5.93
N GLY A 198 -0.78 16.86 -6.64
CA GLY A 198 -0.48 18.17 -7.22
C GLY A 198 0.06 18.10 -8.65
N GLY A 199 0.00 16.94 -9.29
CA GLY A 199 0.38 16.74 -10.70
C GLY A 199 -0.75 17.14 -11.64
N ILE A 200 -1.08 18.44 -11.70
CA ILE A 200 -2.16 18.94 -12.57
C ILE A 200 -1.76 18.88 -14.05
N GLU A 201 -0.46 19.02 -14.35
CA GLU A 201 0.06 18.97 -15.73
C GLU A 201 0.07 17.55 -16.32
N ASP A 202 0.22 16.51 -15.49
CA ASP A 202 0.25 15.10 -15.91
C ASP A 202 -1.12 14.38 -15.89
N ALA A 203 -2.16 15.05 -15.37
CA ALA A 203 -3.48 14.46 -15.17
C ALA A 203 -4.44 14.65 -16.37
N ILE A 204 -4.03 15.37 -17.42
CA ILE A 204 -4.83 15.77 -18.59
C ILE A 204 -4.36 15.04 -19.84
#